data_AF-A0A1L3MFH4-F1
#
_entry.id   AF-A0A1L3MFH4-F1
#
_cell.length_a   1.000
_cell.length_b   1.000
_cell.length_c   1.000
_cell.angle_alpha   90.00
_cell.angle_beta   90.00
_cell.angle_gamma   90.00
#
_symmetry.space_group_name_H-M   'P 1'
#
loop_
_entity.id
_entity.type
_entity.pdbx_description
1 polymer ?
#
loop_
_entity_poly.entity_id
_entity_poly.type
_entity_poly.pdbx_seq_one_letter_code
_entity_poly.pdbx_strand_id
1 'polypeptide(L)'
;MTRPDLPMTGLAVLLVGGGVLHLVRPEVYAPIIPAPLRGRARELVLASGVAEIACGAGLLVPATRPAAGWASAALLLGVLPANVQMSVDHGRRARRKGTPQAVGFFAGTLARLPLQWPLVRTALRAARGG
;
A
#
# COMPACT_ATOMS: atom_id res chain seq x y z
N MET A 1 -2.76 0.96 28.33
CA MET A 1 -2.17 0.53 27.05
C MET A 1 -3.18 -0.35 26.32
N THR A 2 -3.82 0.17 25.27
CA THR A 2 -4.87 -0.52 24.50
C THR A 2 -4.23 -1.52 23.54
N ARG A 3 -4.71 -2.78 23.57
CA ARG A 3 -4.36 -3.80 22.56
C ARG A 3 -4.79 -3.30 21.17
N PRO A 4 -4.06 -3.62 20.10
CA PRO A 4 -4.49 -3.27 18.75
C PRO A 4 -5.86 -3.89 18.46
N ASP A 5 -6.79 -3.11 17.92
CA ASP A 5 -8.08 -3.60 17.46
C ASP A 5 -7.91 -4.37 16.13
N LEU A 6 -8.96 -5.09 15.72
CA LEU A 6 -8.93 -5.89 14.47
C LEU A 6 -8.56 -5.04 13.24
N PRO A 7 -9.06 -3.79 13.07
CA PRO A 7 -8.63 -2.89 11.99
C PRO A 7 -7.13 -2.57 12.03
N MET A 8 -6.57 -2.22 13.20
CA MET A 8 -5.13 -1.93 13.30
C MET A 8 -4.28 -3.16 13.00
N THR A 9 -4.69 -4.33 13.49
CA THR A 9 -4.01 -5.59 13.19
C THR A 9 -4.05 -5.90 11.70
N GLY A 10 -5.21 -5.71 11.07
CA GLY A 10 -5.37 -5.87 9.62
C GLY A 10 -4.47 -4.91 8.83
N LEU A 11 -4.41 -3.63 9.23
CA LEU A 11 -3.51 -2.65 8.60
C LEU A 11 -2.04 -3.06 8.76
N ALA A 12 -1.62 -3.48 9.95
CA ALA A 12 -0.26 -3.94 10.19
C ALA A 12 0.11 -5.15 9.32
N VAL A 13 -0.78 -6.15 9.23
CA VAL A 13 -0.60 -7.33 8.36
C VAL A 13 -0.50 -6.93 6.89
N LEU A 14 -1.36 -6.01 6.42
CA LEU A 14 -1.32 -5.53 5.04
C LEU A 14 0.00 -4.80 4.72
N LEU A 15 0.47 -3.94 5.63
CA LEU A 15 1.73 -3.22 5.45
C LEU A 15 2.93 -4.16 5.48
N VAL A 16 3.02 -5.06 6.47
CA VAL A 16 4.12 -6.03 6.54
C VAL A 16 4.11 -6.95 5.34
N GLY A 17 2.95 -7.51 4.98
CA GLY A 17 2.82 -8.40 3.83
C GLY A 17 3.12 -7.71 2.50
N GLY A 18 2.63 -6.48 2.30
CA GLY A 18 2.95 -5.64 1.15
C GLY A 18 4.44 -5.35 1.06
N GLY A 19 5.07 -4.98 2.19
CA GLY A 19 6.47 -4.65 2.23
C GLY A 19 7.38 -5.84 1.94
N VAL A 20 7.04 -7.02 2.46
CA VAL A 20 7.73 -8.28 2.09
C VAL A 20 7.61 -8.54 0.60
N LEU A 21 6.43 -8.33 0.00
CA LEU A 21 6.24 -8.55 -1.43
C LEU A 21 7.03 -7.55 -2.29
N HIS A 22 7.17 -6.30 -1.86
CA HIS A 22 8.05 -5.31 -2.50
C HIS A 22 9.53 -5.73 -2.46
N LEU A 23 9.98 -6.38 -1.38
CA LEU A 23 11.36 -6.87 -1.27
C LEU A 23 11.61 -8.15 -2.08
N VAL A 24 10.65 -9.08 -2.10
CA VAL A 24 10.80 -10.39 -2.76
C VAL A 24 10.52 -10.32 -4.27
N ARG A 25 9.59 -9.47 -4.70
CA ARG A 25 9.18 -9.32 -6.12
C ARG A 25 9.05 -7.85 -6.54
N PRO A 26 10.13 -7.06 -6.48
CA PRO A 26 10.08 -5.65 -6.85
C PRO A 26 9.66 -5.40 -8.30
N GLU A 27 9.84 -6.38 -9.20
CA GLU A 27 9.51 -6.31 -10.62
C GLU A 27 8.01 -6.21 -10.89
N VAL A 28 7.17 -6.65 -9.94
CA VAL A 28 5.71 -6.52 -10.04
C VAL A 28 5.30 -5.04 -9.91
N TYR A 29 6.06 -4.25 -9.15
CA TYR A 29 5.73 -2.87 -8.80
C TYR A 29 6.55 -1.85 -9.59
N ALA A 30 7.77 -2.17 -10.01
CA ALA A 30 8.58 -1.25 -10.80
C ALA A 30 7.85 -0.64 -12.03
N PRO A 31 6.98 -1.36 -12.76
CA PRO A 31 6.23 -0.79 -13.90
C PRO A 31 5.22 0.29 -13.52
N ILE A 32 4.69 0.28 -12.30
CA ILE A 32 3.67 1.23 -11.83
C ILE A 32 4.27 2.56 -11.37
N ILE A 33 5.61 2.61 -11.18
CA ILE A 33 6.32 3.82 -10.80
C ILE A 33 6.17 4.87 -11.93
N PRO A 34 5.79 6.12 -11.59
CA PRO A 34 5.63 7.20 -12.57
C PRO A 34 6.88 7.40 -13.43
N ALA A 35 6.68 7.76 -14.70
CA ALA A 35 7.76 7.91 -15.67
C ALA A 35 8.95 8.77 -15.19
N PRO A 36 8.76 9.91 -14.50
CA PRO A 36 9.88 10.73 -14.02
C PRO A 36 10.78 10.02 -12.99
N LEU A 37 10.23 9.05 -12.25
CA LEU A 37 10.93 8.34 -11.17
C LEU A 37 11.42 6.95 -11.59
N ARG A 38 11.13 6.54 -12.83
CA ARG A 38 11.34 5.17 -13.28
C ARG A 38 12.82 4.74 -13.30
N GLY A 39 13.75 5.69 -13.47
CA GLY A 39 15.19 5.44 -13.39
C GLY A 39 15.64 4.89 -12.02
N ARG A 40 14.86 5.11 -10.96
CA ARG A 40 15.10 4.60 -9.61
C ARG A 40 13.99 3.67 -9.13
N ALA A 41 13.18 3.11 -10.04
CA ALA A 41 11.98 2.34 -9.67
C ALA A 41 12.29 1.20 -8.68
N ARG A 42 13.37 0.44 -8.91
CA ARG A 42 13.75 -0.66 -8.03
C ARG A 42 14.11 -0.17 -6.63
N GLU A 43 14.94 0.87 -6.52
CA GLU A 43 15.32 1.46 -5.23
C GLU A 43 14.09 1.99 -4.48
N LEU A 44 13.19 2.68 -5.18
CA LEU A 44 11.96 3.22 -4.60
C LEU A 44 11.05 2.11 -4.06
N VAL A 45 10.91 1.02 -4.80
CA VAL A 45 10.12 -0.14 -4.39
C VAL A 45 10.74 -0.83 -3.16
N LEU A 46 12.05 -1.01 -3.13
CA LEU A 46 12.72 -1.60 -1.98
C LEU A 46 12.63 -0.70 -0.74
N ALA A 47 12.85 0.61 -0.92
CA ALA A 47 12.76 1.60 0.14
C ALA A 47 11.32 1.68 0.71
N SER A 48 10.30 1.67 -0.17
CA SER A 48 8.91 1.61 0.29
C SER A 48 8.60 0.30 1.01
N GLY A 49 9.15 -0.83 0.56
CA GLY A 49 8.97 -2.12 1.22
C GLY A 49 9.52 -2.15 2.65
N VAL A 50 10.71 -1.59 2.88
CA VAL A 50 11.27 -1.42 4.22
C VAL A 50 10.40 -0.47 5.06
N ALA A 51 9.95 0.64 4.48
CA ALA A 51 9.10 1.61 5.18
C ALA A 51 7.75 1.00 5.59
N GLU A 52 7.12 0.19 4.74
CA GLU A 52 5.88 -0.51 5.04
C GLU A 52 6.06 -1.52 6.19
N ILE A 53 7.13 -2.33 6.18
CA ILE A 53 7.43 -3.26 7.27
C ILE A 53 7.64 -2.50 8.58
N ALA A 54 8.42 -1.42 8.56
CA ALA A 54 8.66 -0.59 9.73
C ALA A 54 7.37 0.04 10.27
N CYS A 55 6.50 0.55 9.40
CA CYS A 55 5.19 1.08 9.77
C CYS A 55 4.30 0.00 10.39
N GLY A 56 4.19 -1.16 9.73
CA GLY A 56 3.36 -2.27 10.21
C GLY A 56 3.81 -2.81 11.57
N ALA A 57 5.11 -3.01 11.76
CA ALA A 57 5.67 -3.40 13.06
C ALA A 57 5.47 -2.29 14.12
N GLY A 58 5.67 -1.03 13.73
CA GLY A 58 5.51 0.13 14.61
C GLY A 58 4.07 0.36 15.09
N LEU A 59 3.06 -0.08 14.33
CA LEU A 59 1.65 -0.03 14.75
C LEU A 59 1.33 -1.01 15.88
N LEU A 60 2.04 -2.15 15.93
CA LEU A 60 1.84 -3.20 16.93
C LEU A 60 2.45 -2.84 18.29
N VAL A 61 3.48 -1.99 18.31
CA VAL A 61 4.16 -1.54 19.53
C VAL A 61 3.52 -0.24 20.05
N PRO A 62 2.92 -0.21 21.27
CA PRO A 62 2.19 0.97 21.76
C PRO A 62 3.02 2.26 21.80
N ALA A 63 4.32 2.16 22.11
CA ALA A 63 5.21 3.32 22.21
C ALA A 63 5.47 4.00 20.86
N THR A 64 5.44 3.25 19.76
CA THR A 64 5.73 3.76 18.41
C THR A 64 4.46 3.99 17.59
N ARG A 65 3.30 3.52 18.07
CA ARG A 65 2.03 3.55 17.33
C ARG A 65 1.62 4.94 16.82
N PRO A 66 1.77 6.05 17.58
CA PRO A 66 1.44 7.37 17.06
C PRO A 66 2.29 7.76 15.84
N ALA A 67 3.61 7.57 15.93
CA ALA A 67 4.53 7.85 14.84
C ALA A 67 4.29 6.92 13.64
N ALA A 68 4.10 5.63 13.89
CA ALA A 68 3.79 4.64 12.88
C ALA A 68 2.45 4.91 12.19
N GLY A 69 1.45 5.43 12.90
CA GLY A 69 0.17 5.84 12.34
C GLY A 69 0.31 7.01 11.36
N TRP A 70 1.07 8.05 11.73
CA TRP A 70 1.36 9.16 10.82
C TRP A 70 2.16 8.72 9.61
N ALA A 71 3.20 7.92 9.81
CA ALA A 71 4.02 7.37 8.73
C ALA A 71 3.19 6.48 7.79
N SER A 72 2.34 5.61 8.33
CA SER A 72 1.44 4.75 7.55
C SER A 72 0.45 5.58 6.72
N ALA A 73 -0.12 6.65 7.29
CA ALA A 73 -1.03 7.53 6.57
C ALA A 73 -0.31 8.24 5.42
N ALA A 74 0.89 8.78 5.67
CA ALA A 74 1.72 9.41 4.64
C ALA A 74 2.10 8.42 3.53
N LEU A 75 2.49 7.20 3.88
CA LEU A 75 2.84 6.15 2.93
C LEU A 75 1.64 5.76 2.07
N LEU A 76 0.49 5.50 2.69
CA LEU A 76 -0.74 5.16 1.99
C LEU A 76 -1.14 6.29 1.03
N LEU A 77 -1.07 7.55 1.43
CA LEU A 77 -1.36 8.67 0.54
C LEU A 77 -0.33 8.80 -0.59
N GLY A 78 0.94 8.56 -0.30
CA GLY A 78 2.04 8.59 -1.28
C GLY A 78 1.93 7.52 -2.36
N VAL A 79 1.36 6.35 -2.06
CA VAL A 79 1.15 5.28 -3.06
C VAL A 79 -0.16 5.41 -3.84
N LEU A 80 -1.06 6.33 -3.46
CA LEU A 80 -2.33 6.54 -4.17
C LEU A 80 -2.13 6.83 -5.67
N PRO A 81 -1.22 7.73 -6.10
CA PRO A 81 -0.99 7.97 -7.52
C PRO A 81 -0.53 6.72 -8.27
N ALA A 82 0.31 5.89 -7.64
CA ALA A 82 0.77 4.62 -8.20
C ALA A 82 -0.39 3.61 -8.36
N ASN A 83 -1.29 3.51 -7.38
CA ASN A 83 -2.48 2.66 -7.45
C ASN A 83 -3.48 3.12 -8.53
N VAL A 84 -3.62 4.44 -8.72
CA VAL A 84 -4.43 5.02 -9.80
C VAL A 84 -3.82 4.68 -11.16
N GLN A 85 -2.51 4.89 -11.33
CA GLN A 85 -1.80 4.56 -12.57
C GLN A 85 -1.93 3.07 -12.92
N MET A 86 -1.76 2.18 -11.93
CA MET A 86 -1.97 0.75 -12.08
C MET A 86 -3.40 0.44 -12.57
N SER A 87 -4.42 1.08 -11.99
CA SER A 87 -5.81 0.90 -12.40
C SER A 87 -6.05 1.35 -13.84
N VAL A 88 -5.45 2.47 -14.26
CA VAL A 88 -5.52 2.96 -15.64
C VAL A 88 -4.87 1.96 -16.62
N ASP A 89 -3.69 1.44 -16.28
CA ASP A 89 -2.96 0.51 -17.15
C ASP A 89 -3.65 -0.84 -17.25
N HIS A 90 -4.17 -1.37 -16.13
CA HIS A 90 -4.98 -2.58 -16.13
C HIS A 90 -6.31 -2.39 -16.86
N GLY A 91 -6.95 -1.22 -16.76
CA GLY A 91 -8.16 -0.90 -17.53
C GLY A 91 -7.89 -0.86 -19.03
N ARG A 92 -6.78 -0.25 -19.46
CA ARG A 92 -6.32 -0.28 -20.87
C ARG A 92 -6.05 -1.71 -21.34
N ARG A 93 -5.46 -2.57 -20.49
CA ARG A 93 -5.20 -3.98 -20.80
C ARG A 93 -6.48 -4.81 -20.87
N ALA A 94 -7.42 -4.60 -19.96
CA ALA A 94 -8.72 -5.26 -19.95
C ALA A 94 -9.50 -4.95 -21.22
N ARG A 95 -9.56 -3.68 -21.63
CA ARG A 95 -10.17 -3.26 -22.90
C ARG A 95 -9.50 -3.88 -24.13
N ARG A 96 -8.17 -4.00 -24.13
CA ARG A 96 -7.42 -4.58 -25.26
C ARG A 96 -7.57 -6.09 -25.39
N LYS A 97 -7.54 -6.83 -24.27
CA LYS A 97 -7.54 -8.30 -24.29
C LYS A 97 -8.93 -8.91 -24.21
N GLY A 98 -9.90 -8.25 -23.56
CA GLY A 98 -11.26 -8.77 -23.37
C GLY A 98 -11.37 -10.05 -22.51
N THR A 99 -10.25 -10.62 -22.03
CA THR A 99 -10.26 -11.86 -21.26
C THR A 99 -10.85 -11.67 -19.85
N PRO A 100 -11.59 -12.64 -19.29
CA PRO A 100 -12.14 -12.58 -17.94
C PRO A 100 -11.07 -12.30 -16.87
N GLN A 101 -9.87 -12.87 -17.03
CA GLN A 101 -8.75 -12.63 -16.12
C GLN A 101 -8.32 -11.16 -16.10
N ALA A 102 -8.17 -10.52 -17.27
CA ALA A 102 -7.78 -9.11 -17.35
C ALA A 102 -8.83 -8.17 -16.75
N VAL A 103 -10.11 -8.48 -16.96
CA VAL A 103 -11.23 -7.76 -16.34
C VAL A 103 -11.23 -7.95 -14.82
N GLY A 104 -11.02 -9.18 -14.34
CA GLY A 104 -10.91 -9.48 -12.92
C GLY A 104 -9.75 -8.73 -12.24
N PHE A 105 -8.57 -8.70 -12.86
CA PHE A 105 -7.44 -7.92 -12.35
C PHE A 105 -7.76 -6.42 -12.29
N PHE A 106 -8.38 -5.87 -13.33
CA PHE A 106 -8.79 -4.47 -13.35
C PHE A 106 -9.81 -4.15 -12.25
N ALA A 107 -10.82 -5.01 -12.06
CA ALA A 107 -11.80 -4.86 -10.98
C ALA A 107 -11.10 -4.87 -9.60
N GLY A 108 -10.13 -5.77 -9.40
CA GLY A 108 -9.31 -5.82 -8.20
C GLY A 108 -8.51 -4.53 -7.97
N THR A 109 -7.92 -3.95 -9.00
CA THR A 109 -7.20 -2.66 -8.88
C THR A 109 -8.13 -1.50 -8.55
N LEU A 110 -9.34 -1.50 -9.12
CA LEU A 110 -10.38 -0.50 -8.84
C LEU A 110 -10.87 -0.57 -7.41
N ALA A 111 -11.10 -1.78 -6.88
CA ALA A 111 -11.55 -1.99 -5.51
C ALA A 111 -10.54 -1.49 -4.46
N ARG A 112 -9.24 -1.45 -4.80
CA ARG A 112 -8.20 -0.93 -3.90
C ARG A 112 -8.33 0.56 -3.64
N LEU A 113 -8.83 1.35 -4.59
CA LEU A 113 -8.95 2.80 -4.45
C LEU A 113 -9.89 3.22 -3.30
N PRO A 114 -11.16 2.76 -3.25
CA PRO A 114 -12.04 3.06 -2.11
C PRO A 114 -11.60 2.34 -0.83
N LEU A 115 -11.02 1.14 -0.93
CA LEU A 115 -10.52 0.40 0.23
C LEU A 115 -9.36 1.11 0.94
N GLN A 116 -8.64 1.99 0.24
CA GLN A 116 -7.56 2.78 0.80
C GLN A 116 -8.05 3.77 1.88
N TRP A 117 -9.30 4.24 1.77
CA TRP A 117 -9.86 5.20 2.73
C TRP A 117 -10.00 4.65 4.16
N PRO A 118 -10.61 3.47 4.39
CA PRO A 118 -10.59 2.80 5.68
C PRO A 118 -9.19 2.57 6.26
N LEU A 119 -8.20 2.27 5.41
CA LEU A 119 -6.81 2.05 5.84
C LEU A 119 -6.17 3.34 6.34
N VAL A 120 -6.32 4.44 5.59
CA VAL A 120 -5.84 5.76 6.00
C VAL A 120 -6.53 6.21 7.29
N ARG A 121 -7.85 6.00 7.42
CA ARG A 121 -8.58 6.33 8.65
C ARG A 121 -8.06 5.55 9.84
N THR A 122 -7.78 4.26 9.68
CA THR A 122 -7.20 3.42 10.73
C THR A 122 -5.79 3.90 11.12
N ALA A 123 -4.96 4.26 10.14
CA ALA A 123 -3.64 4.83 10.37
C ALA A 123 -3.72 6.15 11.18
N LEU A 124 -4.63 7.06 10.80
CA LEU A 124 -4.85 8.32 11.52
C LEU A 124 -5.42 8.12 12.93
N ARG A 125 -6.25 7.09 13.15
CA ARG A 125 -6.71 6.70 14.50
C ARG A 125 -5.54 6.25 15.36
N ALA A 126 -4.68 5.38 14.82
CA ALA A 126 -3.46 4.93 15.49
C ALA A 126 -2.52 6.12 15.80
N ALA A 127 -2.45 7.09 14.89
CA ALA A 127 -1.64 8.30 15.02
C ALA A 127 -2.07 9.21 16.18
N ARG A 128 -3.37 9.27 16.48
CA ARG A 128 -3.97 10.18 17.47
C ARG A 128 -4.11 9.57 18.87
N GLY A 129 -3.58 8.38 19.10
CA GLY A 129 -3.47 7.81 20.45
C GLY A 129 -4.18 6.48 20.70
N GLY A 130 -4.87 5.90 19.71
CA GLY A 130 -5.45 4.54 19.81
C GLY A 130 -6.49 4.37 20.92
#